data_AF-A0A8H4KHN9-F1
#
_entry.id   AF-A0A8H4KHN9-F1
#
_cell.length_a   1.000
_cell.length_b   1.000
_cell.length_c   1.000
_cell.angle_alpha   90.00
_cell.angle_beta   90.00
_cell.angle_gamma   90.00
#
_symmetry.space_group_name_H-M   'P 1'
#
loop_
_entity.id
_entity.type
_entity.pdbx_description
1 polymer ?
#
loop_
_entity_poly.entity_id
_entity_poly.type
_entity_poly.pdbx_seq_one_letter_code
_entity_poly.pdbx_strand_id
1 'polypeptide(L)'
;MSESKATRNRQAQAILIENTGFLIMPCGYCEPRGLKCWAKEGYSKCAQSDRFAAEKRRLEREEEVAENELLQLQQQVNEHLSRLMRLHCQKKQLQERSDEMLRRNVETMDDLEVLDNAELFAAVEAQLLGAADVIDWGEVFAFGPLSSDVAGRSSSEVVRRS
;
A
#
# COMPACT_ATOMS: atom_id res chain seq x y z
N MET A 1 48.98 26.48 20.29
CA MET A 1 49.76 25.22 20.33
C MET A 1 49.12 24.26 19.34
N SER A 2 49.87 23.78 18.35
CA SER A 2 49.33 22.89 17.31
C SER A 2 49.23 21.46 17.85
N GLU A 3 48.07 20.82 17.67
CA GLU A 3 47.87 19.43 18.10
C GLU A 3 48.72 18.46 17.28
N SER A 4 49.28 17.46 17.97
CA SER A 4 50.01 16.37 17.34
C SER A 4 49.12 15.60 16.35
N LYS A 5 49.73 15.04 15.30
CA LYS A 5 49.02 14.18 14.33
C LYS A 5 48.34 12.98 15.00
N ALA A 6 48.96 12.44 16.05
CA ALA A 6 48.42 11.30 16.79
C ALA A 6 47.13 11.66 17.55
N THR A 7 47.05 12.86 18.13
CA THR A 7 45.86 13.34 18.84
C THR A 7 44.69 13.50 17.87
N ARG A 8 44.93 14.16 16.73
CA ARG A 8 43.92 14.33 15.68
C ARG A 8 43.38 13.00 15.14
N ASN A 9 44.26 12.03 14.89
CA ASN A 9 43.84 10.71 14.41
C ASN A 9 42.96 9.96 15.43
N ARG A 10 43.22 10.09 16.74
CA ARG A 10 42.39 9.47 17.77
C ARG A 10 41.01 10.12 17.87
N GLN A 11 40.94 11.45 17.82
CA GLN A 11 39.67 12.19 17.82
C GLN A 11 38.85 11.83 16.59
N ALA A 12 39.45 11.84 15.39
CA ALA A 12 38.78 11.45 14.16
C ALA A 12 38.23 10.02 14.23
N GLN A 13 38.97 9.09 14.84
CA GLN A 13 38.51 7.72 15.01
C GLN A 13 37.34 7.61 16.00
N ALA A 14 37.37 8.35 17.11
CA ALA A 14 36.28 8.36 18.08
C ALA A 14 34.96 8.83 17.44
N ILE A 15 35.01 9.94 16.70
CA ILE A 15 33.87 10.47 15.94
C ILE A 15 33.34 9.44 14.94
N LEU A 16 34.25 8.74 14.25
CA LEU A 16 33.89 7.73 13.27
C LEU A 16 33.16 6.53 13.90
N ILE A 17 33.62 6.09 15.07
CA ILE A 17 32.99 4.99 15.83
C ILE A 17 31.62 5.42 16.36
N GLU A 18 31.47 6.66 16.84
CA GLU A 18 30.17 7.16 17.32
C GLU A 18 29.12 7.22 16.22
N ASN A 19 29.50 7.65 15.01
CA ASN A 19 28.55 7.85 13.92
C ASN A 19 28.22 6.58 13.14
N THR A 20 29.18 5.67 12.99
CA THR A 20 29.05 4.51 12.07
C THR A 20 29.53 3.20 12.66
N GLY A 21 30.07 3.22 13.88
CA GLY A 21 30.50 2.02 14.57
C GLY A 21 29.33 1.28 15.19
N PHE A 22 29.50 -0.03 15.32
CA PHE A 22 28.57 -0.88 16.05
C PHE A 22 29.33 -1.72 17.07
N LEU A 23 28.67 -2.00 18.18
CA LEU A 23 29.21 -2.85 19.23
C LEU A 23 29.11 -4.31 18.78
N ILE A 24 30.24 -5.01 18.81
CA ILE A 24 30.30 -6.45 18.51
C ILE A 24 30.67 -7.23 19.76
N MET A 25 30.52 -8.56 19.67
CA MET A 25 31.04 -9.46 20.69
C MET A 25 32.53 -9.19 20.93
N PRO A 26 32.97 -9.17 22.19
CA PRO A 26 34.35 -8.84 22.50
C PRO A 26 35.28 -9.92 21.90
N CYS A 27 36.30 -9.47 21.19
CA CYS A 27 37.33 -10.37 20.69
C CYS A 27 38.25 -10.82 21.83
N GLY A 28 39.07 -11.86 21.59
CA GLY A 28 40.02 -12.37 22.59
C GLY A 28 41.05 -11.36 23.10
N TYR A 29 41.16 -10.18 22.47
CA TYR A 29 41.94 -9.05 22.98
C TYR A 29 41.15 -8.14 23.93
N CYS A 30 39.87 -7.88 23.62
CA CYS A 30 39.01 -6.96 24.34
C CYS A 30 38.41 -7.61 25.60
N GLU A 31 38.02 -8.88 25.51
CA GLU A 31 37.36 -9.62 26.58
C GLU A 31 38.20 -9.71 27.88
N PRO A 32 39.50 -10.11 27.85
CA PRO A 32 40.30 -10.20 29.07
C PRO A 32 40.60 -8.84 29.72
N ARG A 33 40.41 -7.75 28.98
CA ARG A 33 40.66 -6.37 29.45
C ARG A 33 39.38 -5.65 29.88
N GLY A 34 38.22 -6.31 29.80
CA GLY A 34 36.93 -5.67 30.08
C GLY A 34 36.61 -4.52 29.13
N LEU A 35 37.18 -4.52 27.90
CA LEU A 35 36.97 -3.48 26.92
C LEU A 35 35.80 -3.82 26.00
N LYS A 36 35.00 -2.81 25.65
CA LYS A 36 34.00 -2.93 24.60
C LYS A 36 34.67 -3.02 23.23
N CYS A 37 34.22 -3.98 22.41
CA CYS A 37 34.76 -4.14 21.06
C CYS A 37 33.88 -3.42 20.05
N TRP A 38 34.44 -2.39 19.43
CA TRP A 38 33.77 -1.61 18.39
C TRP A 38 34.27 -2.06 17.03
N ALA A 39 33.33 -2.41 16.17
CA ALA A 39 33.60 -2.67 14.76
C ALA A 39 33.07 -1.53 13.90
N LYS A 40 33.77 -1.29 12.81
CA LYS A 40 33.29 -0.48 11.70
C LYS A 40 33.70 -1.16 10.41
N GLU A 41 32.81 -1.14 9.44
CA GLU A 41 33.10 -1.64 8.11
C GLU A 41 34.28 -0.88 7.46
N GLY A 42 35.22 -1.65 6.90
CA GLY A 42 36.44 -1.16 6.26
C GLY A 42 37.54 -0.67 7.22
N TYR A 43 37.41 -0.92 8.53
CA TYR A 43 38.42 -0.54 9.53
C TYR A 43 38.92 -1.76 10.32
N SER A 44 40.18 -2.15 10.08
CA SER A 44 40.75 -3.43 10.49
C SER A 44 41.41 -3.46 11.89
N LYS A 45 41.04 -2.56 12.82
CA LYS A 45 41.64 -2.60 14.17
C LYS A 45 41.22 -3.82 14.99
N CYS A 46 40.13 -4.49 14.61
CA CYS A 46 39.71 -5.75 15.20
C CYS A 46 39.57 -6.78 14.08
N ALA A 47 40.28 -7.92 14.17
CA ALA A 47 40.19 -8.98 13.17
C ALA A 47 38.77 -9.55 12.97
N GLN A 48 37.86 -9.33 13.94
CA GLN A 48 36.47 -9.76 13.83
C GLN A 48 35.61 -8.79 13.01
N SER A 49 36.01 -7.53 12.80
CA SER A 49 35.18 -6.54 12.09
C SER A 49 34.84 -6.98 10.67
N ASP A 50 35.79 -7.58 9.97
CA ASP A 50 35.61 -7.99 8.57
C ASP A 50 34.67 -9.19 8.45
N ARG A 51 34.71 -10.10 9.44
CA ARG A 51 33.78 -11.24 9.51
C ARG A 51 32.35 -10.76 9.75
N PHE A 52 32.15 -9.84 10.70
CA PHE A 52 30.83 -9.26 10.96
C PHE A 52 30.31 -8.45 9.76
N ALA A 53 31.17 -7.70 9.07
CA ALA A 53 30.77 -6.98 7.86
C ALA A 53 30.36 -7.94 6.74
N ALA A 54 31.11 -9.02 6.51
CA ALA A 54 30.77 -10.03 5.52
C ALA A 54 29.44 -10.73 5.85
N GLU A 55 29.23 -11.08 7.11
CA GLU A 55 27.99 -11.70 7.59
C GLU A 55 26.80 -10.75 7.49
N LYS A 56 26.98 -9.48 7.86
CA LYS A 56 25.95 -8.45 7.69
C LYS A 56 25.51 -8.35 6.22
N ARG A 57 26.46 -8.27 5.29
CA ARG A 57 26.15 -8.25 3.85
C ARG A 57 25.48 -9.53 3.35
N ARG A 58 25.72 -10.67 4.00
CA ARG A 58 25.04 -11.94 3.68
C ARG A 58 23.58 -11.85 4.10
N LEU A 59 23.33 -11.42 5.34
CA LEU A 59 21.98 -11.24 5.87
C LEU A 59 21.19 -10.19 5.11
N GLU A 60 21.77 -9.05 4.76
CA GLU A 60 21.11 -8.00 3.96
C GLU A 60 20.64 -8.54 2.60
N ARG A 61 21.41 -9.44 1.97
CA ARG A 61 21.00 -10.09 0.71
C ARG A 61 19.86 -11.09 0.92
N GLU A 62 19.91 -11.85 2.01
CA GLU A 62 18.85 -12.81 2.35
C GLU A 62 17.54 -12.08 2.72
N GLU A 63 17.65 -10.96 3.41
CA GLU A 63 16.55 -10.05 3.71
C GLU A 63 15.93 -9.50 2.43
N GLU A 64 16.74 -8.95 1.51
CA GLU A 64 16.24 -8.45 0.22
C GLU A 64 15.51 -9.53 -0.60
N VAL A 65 16.01 -10.77 -0.61
CA VAL A 65 15.35 -11.89 -1.28
C VAL A 65 14.00 -12.21 -0.62
N ALA A 66 13.96 -12.27 0.70
CA ALA A 66 12.73 -12.54 1.45
C ALA A 66 11.69 -11.42 1.29
N GLU A 67 12.12 -10.16 1.26
CA GLU A 67 11.26 -9.00 0.99
C GLU A 67 10.65 -9.05 -0.41
N ASN A 68 11.45 -9.39 -1.43
CA ASN A 68 10.96 -9.54 -2.79
C ASN A 68 9.95 -10.70 -2.92
N GLU A 69 10.19 -11.82 -2.24
CA GLU A 69 9.24 -12.94 -2.20
C GLU A 69 7.91 -12.53 -1.53
N LEU A 70 7.97 -11.78 -0.43
CA LEU A 70 6.79 -11.26 0.24
C LEU A 70 5.95 -10.36 -0.68
N LEU A 71 6.61 -9.47 -1.45
CA LEU A 71 5.93 -8.60 -2.41
C LEU A 71 5.22 -9.40 -3.52
N GLN A 72 5.86 -10.46 -4.03
CA GLN A 72 5.25 -11.34 -5.04
C GLN A 72 4.03 -12.08 -4.48
N LEU A 73 4.14 -12.62 -3.27
CA LEU A 73 3.01 -13.28 -2.61
C LEU A 73 1.85 -12.31 -2.36
N GLN A 74 2.13 -11.07 -1.98
CA GLN A 74 1.10 -10.04 -1.81
C GLN A 74 0.36 -9.74 -3.12
N GLN A 75 1.07 -9.71 -4.25
CA GLN A 75 0.44 -9.56 -5.57
C GLN A 75 -0.50 -10.73 -5.89
N GLN A 76 -0.06 -11.96 -5.65
CA GLN A 76 -0.90 -13.15 -5.87
C GLN A 76 -2.16 -13.14 -5.01
N VAL A 77 -2.05 -12.72 -3.74
CA VAL A 77 -3.22 -12.57 -2.86
C VAL A 77 -4.21 -11.56 -3.44
N ASN A 78 -3.74 -10.41 -3.94
CA ASN A 78 -4.60 -9.40 -4.55
C ASN A 78 -5.31 -9.91 -5.82
N GLU A 79 -4.61 -10.68 -6.66
CA GLU A 79 -5.18 -11.31 -7.85
C GLU A 79 -6.27 -12.32 -7.49
N HIS A 80 -5.98 -13.21 -6.54
CA HIS A 80 -6.93 -14.21 -6.08
C HIS A 80 -8.14 -13.59 -5.38
N LEU A 81 -7.94 -12.54 -4.59
CA LEU A 81 -9.02 -11.79 -3.96
C LEU A 81 -9.92 -11.13 -5.01
N SER A 82 -9.33 -10.48 -6.02
CA SER A 82 -10.08 -9.87 -7.13
C SER A 82 -10.90 -10.90 -7.89
N ARG A 83 -10.34 -12.09 -8.14
CA ARG A 83 -11.06 -13.20 -8.76
C ARG A 83 -12.22 -13.69 -7.89
N LEU A 84 -11.99 -13.82 -6.58
CA LEU A 84 -13.02 -14.24 -5.62
C LEU A 84 -14.17 -13.25 -5.58
N MET A 85 -13.88 -11.95 -5.52
CA MET A 85 -14.89 -10.89 -5.55
C MET A 85 -15.75 -10.97 -6.82
N ARG A 86 -15.13 -11.14 -8.00
CA ARG A 86 -15.88 -11.33 -9.26
C ARG A 86 -16.80 -12.54 -9.22
N LEU A 87 -16.30 -13.67 -8.74
CA LEU A 87 -17.11 -14.90 -8.61
C LEU A 87 -18.28 -14.71 -7.63
N HIS A 88 -18.07 -14.00 -6.53
CA HIS A 88 -19.15 -13.67 -5.59
C HIS A 88 -20.22 -12.79 -6.24
N CYS A 89 -19.82 -11.75 -6.99
CA CYS A 89 -20.75 -10.91 -7.73
C CYS A 89 -21.53 -11.71 -8.79
N GLN A 90 -20.84 -12.54 -9.57
CA GLN A 90 -21.48 -13.39 -10.59
C GLN A 90 -22.47 -14.37 -9.95
N LYS A 91 -22.10 -15.02 -8.84
CA LYS A 91 -23.00 -15.92 -8.12
C LYS A 91 -24.24 -15.18 -7.64
N LYS A 92 -24.08 -13.99 -7.05
CA LYS A 92 -25.21 -13.18 -6.56
C LYS A 92 -26.14 -12.76 -7.70
N GLN A 93 -25.57 -12.32 -8.83
CA GLN A 93 -26.35 -11.98 -10.03
C GLN A 93 -27.11 -13.18 -10.59
N LEU A 94 -26.50 -14.36 -10.63
CA LEU A 94 -27.18 -15.58 -11.06
C LEU A 94 -28.32 -15.98 -10.12
N GLN A 95 -28.13 -15.81 -8.81
CA GLN A 95 -29.19 -16.05 -7.82
C GLN A 95 -30.35 -15.08 -8.01
N GLU A 96 -30.05 -13.77 -8.10
CA GLU A 96 -31.06 -12.73 -8.33
C GLU A 96 -31.84 -12.95 -9.62
N ARG A 97 -31.13 -13.27 -10.72
CA ARG A 97 -31.76 -13.59 -12.01
C ARG A 97 -32.59 -14.87 -11.94
N SER A 98 -32.11 -15.91 -11.26
CA SER A 98 -32.88 -17.14 -11.05
C SER A 98 -34.16 -16.88 -10.23
N ASP A 99 -34.09 -16.05 -9.19
CA ASP A 99 -35.25 -15.68 -8.39
C ASP A 99 -36.25 -14.85 -9.21
N GLU A 100 -35.76 -13.98 -10.11
CA GLU A 100 -36.58 -13.21 -11.05
C GLU A 100 -37.29 -14.11 -12.06
N MET A 101 -36.58 -15.08 -12.64
CA MET A 101 -37.17 -16.05 -13.56
C MET A 101 -38.31 -16.83 -12.90
N LEU A 102 -38.12 -17.25 -11.64
CA LEU A 102 -39.18 -17.90 -10.85
C LEU A 102 -40.36 -16.96 -10.58
N ARG A 103 -40.10 -15.69 -10.25
CA ARG A 103 -41.15 -14.70 -9.97
C ARG A 103 -42.00 -14.39 -11.20
N ARG A 104 -41.37 -14.25 -12.36
CA ARG A 104 -42.02 -13.92 -13.64
C ARG A 104 -42.49 -15.16 -14.40
N ASN A 105 -42.20 -16.35 -13.89
CA ASN A 105 -42.55 -17.63 -14.49
C ASN A 105 -42.03 -17.77 -15.93
N VAL A 106 -40.76 -17.45 -16.13
CA VAL A 106 -40.04 -17.64 -17.40
C VAL A 106 -38.99 -18.73 -17.26
N GLU A 107 -38.81 -19.53 -18.33
CA GLU A 107 -37.97 -20.74 -18.28
C GLU A 107 -36.50 -20.48 -18.60
N THR A 108 -36.19 -19.44 -19.40
CA THR A 108 -34.81 -19.12 -19.78
C THR A 108 -34.39 -17.70 -19.40
N MET A 109 -33.08 -17.51 -19.25
CA MET A 109 -32.48 -16.19 -19.03
C MET A 109 -32.74 -15.24 -20.19
N ASP A 110 -32.75 -15.76 -21.42
CA ASP A 110 -32.98 -14.96 -22.62
C ASP A 110 -34.42 -14.43 -22.65
N ASP A 111 -35.39 -15.22 -22.19
CA ASP A 111 -36.79 -14.78 -22.06
C ASP A 111 -36.93 -13.63 -21.06
N LEU A 112 -36.19 -13.69 -19.94
CA LEU A 112 -36.15 -12.61 -18.96
C LEU A 112 -35.56 -11.33 -19.57
N GLU A 113 -34.45 -11.44 -20.30
CA GLU A 113 -33.83 -10.28 -20.97
C GLU A 113 -34.74 -9.69 -22.07
N VAL A 114 -35.52 -10.51 -22.78
CA VAL A 114 -36.53 -10.02 -23.73
C VAL A 114 -37.63 -9.23 -23.03
N LEU A 115 -38.11 -9.69 -21.87
CA LEU A 115 -39.09 -8.96 -21.07
C LEU A 115 -38.54 -7.64 -20.54
N ASP A 116 -37.34 -7.64 -19.96
CA ASP A 116 -36.70 -6.42 -19.44
C ASP A 116 -36.50 -5.39 -20.57
N ASN A 117 -36.06 -5.83 -21.75
CA ASN A 117 -35.90 -4.95 -22.91
C ASN A 117 -37.24 -4.39 -23.42
N ALA A 118 -38.31 -5.19 -23.40
CA ALA A 118 -39.64 -4.72 -23.77
C ALA A 118 -40.17 -3.67 -22.77
N GLU A 119 -39.95 -3.88 -21.47
CA GLU A 119 -40.29 -2.92 -20.41
C GLU A 119 -39.51 -1.62 -20.55
N LEU A 120 -38.20 -1.70 -20.80
CA LEU A 120 -37.34 -0.53 -21.07
C LEU A 120 -37.79 0.24 -22.31
N PHE A 121 -38.08 -0.47 -23.40
CA PHE A 121 -38.54 0.16 -24.64
C PHE A 121 -39.87 0.88 -24.43
N ALA A 122 -40.82 0.24 -23.73
CA ALA A 122 -42.11 0.84 -23.39
C ALA A 122 -41.95 2.08 -22.48
N ALA A 123 -41.02 2.05 -21.52
CA ALA A 123 -40.73 3.20 -20.66
C ALA A 123 -40.15 4.38 -21.45
N VAL A 124 -39.23 4.11 -22.39
CA VAL A 124 -38.67 5.13 -23.29
C VAL A 124 -39.74 5.68 -24.24
N GLU A 125 -40.60 4.83 -24.80
CA GLU A 125 -41.72 5.25 -25.66
C GLU A 125 -42.72 6.14 -24.90
N ALA A 126 -43.07 5.77 -23.67
CA ALA A 126 -43.93 6.59 -22.80
C ALA A 126 -43.29 7.96 -22.53
N GLN A 127 -41.98 8.03 -22.28
CA GLN A 127 -41.25 9.28 -22.09
C GLN A 127 -41.29 10.16 -23.35
N LEU A 128 -41.11 9.57 -24.54
CA LEU A 128 -41.18 10.27 -25.83
C LEU A 128 -42.59 10.80 -26.15
N LEU A 129 -43.63 10.09 -25.71
CA LEU A 129 -45.03 10.51 -25.84
C LEU A 129 -45.44 11.58 -24.81
N GLY A 130 -44.49 12.09 -24.03
CA GLY A 130 -44.71 13.19 -23.09
C GLY A 130 -45.08 12.76 -21.67
N ALA A 131 -44.99 11.47 -21.34
CA ALA A 131 -45.15 10.98 -19.97
C ALA A 131 -43.86 11.16 -19.17
N ALA A 132 -43.42 12.42 -19.02
CA ALA A 132 -42.19 12.79 -18.30
C ALA A 132 -42.25 12.54 -16.79
N ASP A 133 -43.46 12.36 -16.24
CA ASP A 133 -43.74 12.16 -14.80
C ASP A 133 -43.72 10.67 -14.37
N VAL A 134 -43.39 9.76 -15.28
CA VAL A 134 -43.35 8.30 -15.01
C VAL A 134 -42.08 7.89 -14.25
N ILE A 135 -41.04 8.73 -14.28
CA ILE A 135 -39.75 8.50 -13.60
C ILE A 135 -39.55 9.60 -12.57
N ASP A 136 -39.52 9.26 -11.28
CA ASP A 136 -39.18 10.19 -10.21
C ASP A 136 -37.66 10.43 -10.18
N TRP A 137 -37.23 11.50 -10.85
CA TRP A 137 -35.84 11.93 -10.85
C TRP A 137 -35.33 12.38 -9.48
N GLY A 138 -36.22 12.75 -8.55
CA GLY A 138 -35.87 13.07 -7.17
C GLY A 138 -35.28 11.89 -6.43
N GLU A 139 -35.82 10.68 -6.65
CA GLU A 139 -35.29 9.44 -6.08
C GLU A 139 -33.99 8.97 -6.76
N VAL A 140 -33.90 9.15 -8.10
CA VAL A 140 -32.69 8.79 -8.87
C VAL A 140 -31.46 9.60 -8.43
N PHE A 141 -31.64 10.87 -8.06
CA PHE A 141 -30.56 11.75 -7.59
C PHE A 141 -30.44 11.83 -6.06
N ALA A 142 -31.26 11.10 -5.29
CA ALA A 142 -31.21 11.13 -3.82
C ALA A 142 -29.99 10.41 -3.21
N PHE A 143 -29.18 9.71 -4.00
CA PHE A 143 -27.93 9.08 -3.53
C PHE A 143 -26.73 10.04 -3.62
N GLY A 144 -26.75 11.07 -2.79
CA GLY A 144 -25.56 11.89 -2.49
C GLY A 144 -25.94 13.26 -1.94
N PRO A 145 -25.33 13.73 -0.83
CA PRO A 145 -25.52 15.10 -0.41
C PRO A 145 -24.90 16.00 -1.48
N LEU A 146 -25.74 16.77 -2.16
CA LEU A 146 -25.38 18.08 -2.69
C LEU A 146 -24.97 18.96 -1.49
N SER A 147 -23.76 18.72 -0.97
CA SER A 147 -23.04 19.73 -0.21
C SER A 147 -22.45 20.67 -1.26
N SER A 148 -23.15 21.78 -1.50
CA SER A 148 -22.68 22.86 -2.36
C SER A 148 -21.49 23.64 -1.78
N ASP A 149 -20.79 23.12 -0.76
CA ASP A 149 -19.80 23.86 0.02
C ASP A 149 -18.43 23.16 0.04
N VAL A 150 -17.84 22.96 -1.14
CA VAL A 150 -16.38 22.94 -1.26
C VAL A 150 -15.97 24.03 -2.25
N ALA A 151 -16.22 25.28 -1.83
CA ALA A 151 -15.49 26.43 -2.37
C ALA A 151 -14.04 26.31 -1.90
N GLY A 152 -13.14 26.00 -2.85
CA GLY A 152 -11.71 25.98 -2.62
C GLY A 152 -11.23 27.31 -2.01
N ARG A 153 -10.88 27.27 -0.71
CA ARG A 153 -10.12 28.34 -0.08
C ARG A 153 -8.67 28.20 -0.52
N SER A 154 -8.33 28.89 -1.60
CA SER A 154 -6.97 29.21 -1.99
C SER A 154 -6.29 29.98 -0.86
N SER A 155 -5.22 29.39 -0.31
CA SER A 155 -4.36 30.01 0.69
C SER A 155 -3.36 30.93 -0.01
N SER A 156 -3.59 32.25 0.08
CA SER A 156 -2.55 33.25 -0.20
C SER A 156 -2.32 34.08 1.07
N GLU A 157 -1.32 33.65 1.82
CA GLU A 157 -0.77 34.31 2.99
C GLU A 157 0.00 35.56 2.53
N VAL A 158 -0.52 36.75 2.83
CA VAL A 158 0.21 38.02 2.69
C VAL A 158 0.47 38.58 4.09
N VAL A 159 1.66 38.29 4.60
CA VAL A 159 2.23 38.93 5.79
C VAL A 159 2.39 40.42 5.51
N ARG A 160 1.65 41.27 6.22
CA ARG A 160 2.03 42.69 6.41
C ARG A 160 2.44 42.92 7.84
N ARG A 161 3.74 43.20 7.98
CA ARG A 161 4.38 43.75 9.17
C ARG A 161 3.78 45.12 9.51
N SER A 162 3.52 45.35 10.79
CA SER A 162 3.78 46.62 11.49
C SER A 162 3.92 46.31 12.97
#